data_AF-A0A395YKL1-F1
#
_entry.id   AF-A0A395YKL1-F1
#
_cell.length_a   1.000
_cell.length_b   1.000
_cell.length_c   1.000
_cell.angle_alpha   90.00
_cell.angle_beta   90.00
_cell.angle_gamma   90.00
#
_symmetry.space_group_name_H-M   'P 1'
#
loop_
_entity.id
_entity.type
_entity.pdbx_description
1 polymer ?
#
loop_
_entity_poly.entity_id
_entity_poly.type
_entity_poly.pdbx_seq_one_letter_code
_entity_poly.pdbx_strand_id
1 'polypeptide(L)'
;MKGKGLALFVLTAALTVGTAVTSLAAEGWAKSGDNWVYYNSSGDLIRDAWRKGADNKWRYLNGSGEMAINEWVDDDYYVDSNGIMVSDKWLKIESDDDDAVDGYKWYYLGSNGKMASDTWKKIDSKWYHFDDDGEMEIGWILDDMYYCGDNGVMQTGWKKLYPPDSDEYEKNRTSPGDDDDNDDKKWFCFSSNGKKYVPNDVTGDACGTRKIDGVNYCFNADGEMQTGWTDMTGSNSSMANFSDYRYFGDDGKAKSGWLSLEPPDNVSGYDGEVEWFYFEKDGTPEIGPKVGEATVSDIRTIKGKKYLFNDRGNPVYGLQKVYLNKNGTEYTSYYFGKNRNNCSMDKGKIKVEEGDGTISDFYFTDNGKGYTGPKDGYLYYLGKLQKPDSGAKYTIISLPDNDGKKNYVVNKNGKLESNKTVKDEDGVKYTTGSNGILQKIDGEAAGSGTYEEAIEPSYQEDW
;
A
#
# COMPACT_ATOMS: atom_id res chain seq x y z
N MET A 1 -1.99 -20.99 -61.67
CA MET A 1 -0.79 -21.85 -61.75
C MET A 1 -0.46 -22.32 -60.35
N LYS A 2 -0.59 -23.64 -60.13
CA LYS A 2 -0.09 -24.45 -59.00
C LYS A 2 -0.30 -23.87 -57.58
N GLY A 3 -1.48 -24.13 -57.02
CA GLY A 3 -1.67 -24.16 -55.57
C GLY A 3 -0.84 -25.32 -55.00
N LYS A 4 0.11 -25.00 -54.13
CA LYS A 4 0.79 -25.98 -53.30
C LYS A 4 -0.16 -26.28 -52.13
N GLY A 5 -0.81 -27.43 -52.14
CA GLY A 5 -1.45 -27.96 -50.95
C GLY A 5 -0.36 -28.31 -49.94
N LEU A 6 -0.28 -27.55 -48.84
CA LEU A 6 0.35 -28.04 -47.63
C LEU A 6 -0.60 -29.10 -47.06
N ALA A 7 -0.13 -30.34 -46.96
CA ALA A 7 -0.82 -31.37 -46.21
C ALA A 7 -0.66 -31.04 -44.72
N LEU A 8 -1.72 -30.49 -44.13
CA LEU A 8 -1.84 -30.25 -42.69
C LEU A 8 -2.10 -31.58 -41.99
N PHE A 9 -1.18 -32.02 -41.14
CA PHE A 9 -1.35 -33.26 -40.36
C PHE A 9 -2.09 -32.94 -39.07
N VAL A 10 -3.41 -33.12 -39.07
CA VAL A 10 -4.23 -32.95 -37.87
C VAL A 10 -4.08 -34.19 -36.99
N LEU A 11 -3.32 -34.08 -35.90
CA LEU A 11 -3.16 -35.16 -34.93
C LEU A 11 -4.32 -35.13 -33.94
N THR A 12 -5.47 -35.67 -34.35
CA THR A 12 -6.53 -36.02 -33.41
C THR A 12 -6.07 -37.23 -32.59
N ALA A 13 -5.76 -37.04 -31.31
CA ALA A 13 -5.53 -38.14 -30.39
C ALA A 13 -6.86 -38.88 -30.12
N ALA A 14 -7.33 -39.66 -31.10
CA ALA A 14 -8.38 -40.65 -30.94
C ALA A 14 -7.73 -42.03 -30.89
N LEU A 15 -7.54 -42.57 -29.68
CA LEU A 15 -7.12 -43.94 -29.47
C LEU A 15 -8.32 -44.86 -29.76
N THR A 16 -8.58 -45.11 -31.05
CA THR A 16 -9.55 -46.10 -31.51
C THR A 16 -8.91 -46.95 -32.59
N VAL A 17 -8.57 -48.19 -32.22
CA VAL A 17 -8.17 -49.27 -33.12
C VAL A 17 -9.24 -49.44 -34.19
N GLY A 18 -8.79 -49.53 -35.43
CA GLY A 18 -9.61 -49.28 -36.61
C GLY A 18 -10.73 -50.29 -36.89
N THR A 19 -11.82 -49.74 -37.40
CA THR A 19 -12.67 -50.30 -38.47
C THR A 19 -13.51 -49.13 -39.03
N ALA A 20 -12.98 -48.35 -39.98
CA ALA A 20 -13.67 -47.16 -40.50
C ALA A 20 -13.73 -47.17 -42.02
N VAL A 21 -14.75 -47.81 -42.61
CA VAL A 21 -15.27 -47.43 -43.95
C VAL A 21 -16.63 -48.05 -44.30
N THR A 22 -17.11 -49.08 -43.59
CA THR A 22 -18.34 -49.81 -43.99
C THR A 22 -19.66 -49.15 -43.55
N SER A 23 -19.64 -48.09 -42.74
CA SER A 23 -20.86 -47.47 -42.19
C SER A 23 -21.46 -46.33 -43.04
N LEU A 24 -20.83 -45.96 -44.16
CA LEU A 24 -21.30 -44.85 -45.01
C LEU A 24 -22.30 -45.29 -46.09
N ALA A 25 -22.47 -46.59 -46.34
CA ALA A 25 -23.22 -47.11 -47.48
C ALA A 25 -24.76 -47.15 -47.30
N ALA A 26 -25.36 -46.15 -46.66
CA ALA A 26 -26.83 -46.04 -46.53
C ALA A 26 -27.36 -44.62 -46.79
N GLU A 27 -28.50 -44.59 -47.47
CA GLU A 27 -29.31 -43.45 -47.94
C GLU A 27 -28.52 -42.26 -48.50
N GLY A 28 -28.18 -42.33 -49.78
CA GLY A 28 -27.69 -41.20 -50.58
C GLY A 28 -26.17 -41.07 -50.66
N TRP A 29 -25.42 -41.53 -49.65
CA TRP A 29 -23.95 -41.51 -49.69
C TRP A 29 -23.37 -42.53 -50.69
N ALA A 30 -22.50 -42.06 -51.57
CA ALA A 30 -21.83 -42.89 -52.57
C ALA A 30 -20.36 -42.47 -52.70
N LYS A 31 -19.49 -43.42 -53.07
CA LYS A 31 -18.10 -43.13 -53.39
C LYS A 31 -17.98 -42.75 -54.86
N SER A 32 -17.37 -41.60 -55.14
CA SER A 32 -17.08 -41.10 -56.48
C SER A 32 -15.56 -40.86 -56.60
N GLY A 33 -14.86 -41.79 -57.23
CA GLY A 33 -13.39 -41.81 -57.21
C GLY A 33 -12.87 -42.07 -55.79
N ASP A 34 -12.05 -41.16 -55.28
CA ASP A 34 -11.53 -41.21 -53.91
C ASP A 34 -12.42 -40.46 -52.89
N ASN A 35 -13.40 -39.68 -53.37
CA ASN A 35 -14.23 -38.81 -52.55
C ASN A 35 -15.60 -39.43 -52.25
N TRP A 36 -16.22 -39.00 -51.14
CA TRP A 36 -17.61 -39.31 -50.82
C TRP A 36 -18.53 -38.19 -51.30
N VAL A 37 -19.66 -38.56 -51.90
CA VAL A 37 -20.69 -37.63 -52.39
C VAL A 37 -22.06 -38.05 -51.87
N TYR A 38 -23.05 -37.17 -51.94
CA TYR A 38 -24.42 -37.47 -51.50
C TYR A 38 -25.46 -37.21 -52.59
N TYR A 39 -26.31 -38.18 -52.88
CA TYR A 39 -27.46 -38.06 -53.76
C TYR A 39 -28.77 -38.05 -52.97
N ASN A 40 -29.71 -37.16 -53.31
CA ASN A 40 -31.05 -37.18 -52.74
C ASN A 40 -31.89 -38.35 -53.30
N SER A 41 -33.11 -38.52 -52.81
CA SER A 41 -34.05 -39.56 -53.28
C SER A 41 -34.42 -39.46 -54.77
N SER A 42 -34.24 -38.29 -55.38
CA SER A 42 -34.48 -38.05 -56.81
C SER A 42 -33.24 -38.35 -57.67
N GLY A 43 -32.10 -38.67 -57.06
CA GLY A 43 -30.83 -38.91 -57.75
C GLY A 43 -30.01 -37.65 -58.01
N ASP A 44 -30.37 -36.50 -57.43
CA ASP A 44 -29.61 -35.26 -57.59
C ASP A 44 -28.42 -35.21 -56.63
N LEU A 45 -27.25 -34.82 -57.15
CA LEU A 45 -26.04 -34.59 -56.35
C LEU A 45 -26.20 -33.33 -55.48
N ILE A 46 -26.12 -33.53 -54.16
CA ILE A 46 -26.20 -32.48 -53.14
C ILE A 46 -24.83 -31.79 -52.98
N ARG A 47 -24.88 -30.48 -52.78
CA ARG A 47 -23.74 -29.56 -52.61
C ARG A 47 -24.05 -28.56 -51.50
N ASP A 48 -23.02 -27.95 -50.94
CA ASP A 48 -23.08 -26.89 -49.93
C ASP A 48 -24.08 -27.21 -48.81
N ALA A 49 -23.99 -28.43 -48.27
CA ALA A 49 -25.00 -28.94 -47.35
C ALA A 49 -24.47 -29.99 -46.38
N TRP A 50 -24.98 -29.89 -45.15
CA TRP A 50 -24.81 -30.90 -44.11
C TRP A 50 -25.70 -32.12 -44.35
N ARG A 51 -25.14 -33.32 -44.23
CA ARG A 51 -25.84 -34.61 -44.28
C ARG A 51 -25.35 -35.54 -43.19
N LYS A 52 -26.27 -36.31 -42.61
CA LYS A 52 -25.92 -37.36 -41.66
C LYS A 52 -25.53 -38.62 -42.38
N GLY A 53 -24.53 -39.32 -41.84
CA GLY A 53 -24.29 -40.72 -42.19
C GLY A 53 -25.26 -41.66 -41.46
N ALA A 54 -25.20 -42.94 -41.78
CA ALA A 54 -25.96 -43.98 -41.07
C ALA A 54 -25.60 -44.08 -39.58
N ASP A 55 -24.42 -43.55 -39.22
CA ASP A 55 -23.92 -43.40 -37.85
C ASP A 55 -24.52 -42.19 -37.10
N ASN A 56 -25.49 -41.49 -37.71
CA ASN A 56 -26.12 -40.26 -37.21
C ASN A 56 -25.15 -39.08 -37.01
N LYS A 57 -23.92 -39.16 -37.52
CA LYS A 57 -22.93 -38.09 -37.45
C LYS A 57 -23.00 -37.18 -38.68
N TRP A 58 -22.81 -35.89 -38.45
CA TRP A 58 -22.83 -34.87 -39.50
C TRP A 58 -21.54 -34.83 -40.31
N ARG A 59 -21.70 -34.65 -41.62
CA ARG A 59 -20.66 -34.43 -42.64
C ARG A 59 -21.13 -33.31 -43.58
N TYR A 60 -20.20 -32.58 -44.16
CA TYR A 60 -20.50 -31.49 -45.08
C TYR A 60 -20.12 -31.86 -46.52
N LEU A 61 -20.98 -31.51 -47.48
CA LEU A 61 -20.69 -31.59 -48.91
C LEU A 61 -20.33 -30.19 -49.40
N ASN A 62 -19.14 -30.01 -49.97
CA ASN A 62 -18.68 -28.75 -50.52
C ASN A 62 -19.40 -28.36 -51.83
N GLY A 63 -19.03 -27.24 -52.44
CA GLY A 63 -19.62 -26.75 -53.70
C GLY A 63 -19.42 -27.67 -54.91
N SER A 64 -18.49 -28.62 -54.84
CA SER A 64 -18.33 -29.68 -55.85
C SER A 64 -19.22 -30.90 -55.58
N GLY A 65 -19.78 -31.00 -54.37
CA GLY A 65 -20.58 -32.11 -53.87
C GLY A 65 -19.75 -33.20 -53.19
N GLU A 66 -18.47 -32.91 -52.93
CA GLU A 66 -17.52 -33.81 -52.29
C GLU A 66 -17.53 -33.58 -50.78
N MET A 67 -17.38 -34.65 -50.00
CA MET A 67 -17.33 -34.59 -48.55
C MET A 67 -16.07 -33.88 -48.08
N ALA A 68 -16.26 -32.82 -47.32
CA ALA A 68 -15.20 -32.08 -46.66
C ALA A 68 -14.48 -32.93 -45.61
N ILE A 69 -13.15 -32.79 -45.49
CA ILE A 69 -12.32 -33.45 -44.47
C ILE A 69 -11.20 -32.53 -44.01
N ASN A 70 -10.85 -32.55 -42.71
CA ASN A 70 -9.79 -31.73 -42.11
C ASN A 70 -9.87 -30.23 -42.45
N GLU A 71 -11.08 -29.66 -42.52
CA GLU A 71 -11.28 -28.27 -42.92
C GLU A 71 -12.38 -27.59 -42.11
N TRP A 72 -12.26 -26.27 -42.03
CA TRP A 72 -13.33 -25.39 -41.57
C TRP A 72 -14.44 -25.34 -42.61
N VAL A 73 -15.68 -25.29 -42.13
CA VAL A 73 -16.91 -25.32 -42.90
C VAL A 73 -17.82 -24.23 -42.37
N ASP A 74 -18.36 -23.42 -43.28
CA ASP A 74 -19.27 -22.31 -42.95
C ASP A 74 -18.70 -21.39 -41.86
N ASP A 75 -17.36 -21.19 -41.84
CA ASP A 75 -16.54 -20.40 -40.90
C ASP A 75 -16.58 -20.82 -39.41
N ASP A 76 -17.60 -21.56 -39.00
CA ASP A 76 -17.94 -21.82 -37.60
C ASP A 76 -17.77 -23.29 -37.17
N TYR A 77 -17.61 -24.21 -38.13
CA TYR A 77 -17.63 -25.65 -37.89
C TYR A 77 -16.37 -26.30 -38.44
N TYR A 78 -15.92 -27.39 -37.83
CA TYR A 78 -14.77 -28.16 -38.32
C TYR A 78 -15.16 -29.61 -38.56
N VAL A 79 -14.70 -30.19 -39.67
CA VAL A 79 -14.84 -31.62 -39.95
C VAL A 79 -13.49 -32.32 -39.83
N ASP A 80 -13.44 -33.44 -39.10
CA ASP A 80 -12.21 -34.19 -38.87
C ASP A 80 -11.72 -34.95 -40.11
N SER A 81 -10.66 -35.75 -39.95
CA SER A 81 -10.07 -36.55 -41.04
C SER A 81 -11.00 -37.60 -41.64
N ASN A 82 -12.11 -37.91 -40.96
CA ASN A 82 -13.17 -38.80 -41.43
C ASN A 82 -14.39 -38.04 -41.98
N GLY A 83 -14.29 -36.71 -42.07
CA GLY A 83 -15.35 -35.78 -42.47
C GLY A 83 -16.42 -35.57 -41.40
N ILE A 84 -16.20 -36.08 -40.19
CA ILE A 84 -17.18 -35.99 -39.11
C ILE A 84 -17.07 -34.62 -38.45
N MET A 85 -18.21 -33.94 -38.27
CA MET A 85 -18.28 -32.67 -37.54
C MET A 85 -17.74 -32.84 -36.11
N VAL A 86 -16.73 -32.04 -35.77
CA VAL A 86 -16.19 -31.91 -34.42
C VAL A 86 -17.21 -31.15 -33.57
N SER A 87 -17.55 -31.70 -32.41
CA SER A 87 -18.49 -31.11 -31.46
C SER A 87 -18.18 -31.58 -30.05
N ASP A 88 -18.49 -30.72 -29.08
CA ASP A 88 -18.31 -30.89 -27.64
C ASP A 88 -16.88 -31.27 -27.22
N LYS A 89 -15.88 -30.66 -27.85
CA LYS A 89 -14.47 -30.91 -27.54
C LYS A 89 -13.54 -29.79 -28.02
N TRP A 90 -12.34 -29.80 -27.43
CA TRP A 90 -11.19 -29.07 -27.94
C TRP A 90 -10.76 -29.60 -29.31
N LEU A 91 -10.42 -28.67 -30.19
CA LEU A 91 -9.74 -28.90 -31.45
C LEU A 91 -8.37 -28.22 -31.39
N LYS A 92 -7.34 -28.94 -31.83
CA LYS A 92 -5.95 -28.49 -31.86
C LYS A 92 -5.48 -28.55 -33.31
N ILE A 93 -4.96 -27.44 -33.82
CA ILE A 93 -4.50 -27.31 -35.21
C ILE A 93 -3.03 -26.87 -35.20
N GLU A 94 -2.18 -27.53 -36.00
CA GLU A 94 -0.78 -27.13 -36.20
C GLU A 94 -0.72 -25.73 -36.83
N SER A 95 0.14 -24.88 -36.30
CA SER A 95 0.32 -23.52 -36.77
C SER A 95 1.79 -23.12 -36.65
N ASP A 96 2.32 -22.51 -37.71
CA ASP A 96 3.64 -21.88 -37.72
C ASP A 96 3.57 -20.40 -37.28
N ASP A 97 2.40 -19.96 -36.78
CA ASP A 97 2.18 -18.60 -36.28
C ASP A 97 2.92 -18.36 -34.96
N ASP A 98 3.44 -17.16 -34.77
CA ASP A 98 4.31 -16.81 -33.64
C ASP A 98 3.54 -16.81 -32.30
N ASP A 99 2.22 -16.61 -32.35
CA ASP A 99 1.32 -16.64 -31.20
C ASP A 99 0.82 -18.05 -30.84
N ALA A 100 1.18 -19.06 -31.64
CA ALA A 100 0.79 -20.45 -31.41
C ALA A 100 1.48 -21.03 -30.16
N VAL A 101 0.70 -21.71 -29.32
CA VAL A 101 1.22 -22.36 -28.10
C VAL A 101 1.81 -23.71 -28.48
N ASP A 102 3.13 -23.85 -28.31
CA ASP A 102 3.92 -25.03 -28.71
C ASP A 102 3.72 -25.41 -30.19
N GLY A 103 3.49 -24.42 -31.08
CA GLY A 103 3.24 -24.64 -32.51
C GLY A 103 1.81 -25.04 -32.85
N TYR A 104 0.84 -24.74 -31.97
CA TYR A 104 -0.56 -25.06 -32.19
C TYR A 104 -1.52 -23.95 -31.79
N LYS A 105 -2.60 -23.83 -32.56
CA LYS A 105 -3.79 -23.04 -32.24
C LYS A 105 -4.88 -23.94 -31.68
N TRP A 106 -5.59 -23.44 -30.68
CA TRP A 106 -6.60 -24.19 -29.93
C TRP A 106 -7.98 -23.56 -30.11
N TYR A 107 -8.98 -24.38 -30.35
CA TYR A 107 -10.37 -23.98 -30.56
C TYR A 107 -11.29 -24.87 -29.71
N TYR A 108 -12.49 -24.40 -29.39
CA TYR A 108 -13.50 -25.23 -28.74
C TYR A 108 -14.80 -25.27 -29.54
N LEU A 109 -15.20 -26.47 -29.94
CA LEU A 109 -16.45 -26.70 -30.66
C LEU A 109 -17.53 -27.09 -29.66
N GLY A 110 -18.59 -26.31 -29.59
CA GLY A 110 -19.73 -26.55 -28.70
C GLY A 110 -20.49 -27.84 -29.05
N SER A 111 -21.51 -28.15 -28.26
CA SER A 111 -22.33 -29.35 -28.44
C SER A 111 -23.12 -29.39 -29.76
N ASN A 112 -23.36 -28.23 -30.38
CA ASN A 112 -23.93 -28.10 -31.72
C ASN A 112 -22.87 -28.10 -32.83
N GLY A 113 -21.59 -28.23 -32.50
CA GLY A 113 -20.46 -28.16 -33.43
C GLY A 113 -19.99 -26.75 -33.75
N LYS A 114 -20.71 -25.71 -33.30
CA LYS A 114 -20.30 -24.32 -33.52
C LYS A 114 -19.10 -23.99 -32.62
N MET A 115 -18.07 -23.39 -33.19
CA MET A 115 -16.91 -22.87 -32.50
C MET A 115 -17.29 -21.76 -31.50
N ALA A 116 -16.57 -21.68 -30.39
CA ALA A 116 -16.58 -20.52 -29.52
C ALA A 116 -15.70 -19.42 -30.14
N SER A 117 -16.27 -18.24 -30.37
CA SER A 117 -15.57 -17.05 -30.86
C SER A 117 -16.11 -15.80 -30.18
N ASP A 118 -15.24 -14.80 -30.01
CA ASP A 118 -15.46 -13.53 -29.32
C ASP A 118 -16.19 -13.73 -27.98
N THR A 119 -15.71 -14.67 -27.16
CA THR A 119 -16.47 -15.09 -25.99
C THR A 119 -15.69 -15.81 -24.90
N TRP A 120 -16.15 -15.63 -23.66
CA TRP A 120 -15.79 -16.47 -22.52
C TRP A 120 -16.54 -17.80 -22.55
N LYS A 121 -15.82 -18.92 -22.41
CA LYS A 121 -16.41 -20.25 -22.25
C LYS A 121 -15.92 -20.93 -20.98
N LYS A 122 -16.86 -21.51 -20.22
CA LYS A 122 -16.55 -22.38 -19.11
C LYS A 122 -16.50 -23.83 -19.58
N ILE A 123 -15.32 -24.44 -19.52
CA ILE A 123 -15.03 -25.81 -19.97
C ILE A 123 -14.35 -26.53 -18.80
N ASP A 124 -14.88 -27.68 -18.39
CA ASP A 124 -14.37 -28.46 -17.25
C ASP A 124 -14.11 -27.63 -15.99
N SER A 125 -15.06 -26.75 -15.67
CA SER A 125 -15.03 -25.81 -14.54
C SER A 125 -13.99 -24.68 -14.61
N LYS A 126 -13.23 -24.58 -15.69
CA LYS A 126 -12.25 -23.52 -15.95
C LYS A 126 -12.79 -22.54 -17.00
N TRP A 127 -12.36 -21.29 -16.95
CA TRP A 127 -12.74 -20.26 -17.92
C TRP A 127 -11.63 -20.06 -18.93
N TYR A 128 -12.03 -19.93 -20.19
CA TYR A 128 -11.21 -19.68 -21.36
C TYR A 128 -11.84 -18.55 -22.16
N HIS A 129 -11.02 -17.72 -22.81
CA HIS A 129 -11.51 -16.74 -23.76
C HIS A 129 -11.08 -17.15 -25.17
N PHE A 130 -11.94 -16.86 -26.14
CA PHE A 130 -11.67 -17.08 -27.56
C PHE A 130 -11.84 -15.75 -28.29
N ASP A 131 -10.90 -15.43 -29.17
CA ASP A 131 -10.95 -14.23 -30.01
C ASP A 131 -12.01 -14.36 -31.13
N ASP A 132 -12.09 -13.37 -32.02
CA ASP A 132 -13.05 -13.32 -33.11
C ASP A 132 -12.86 -14.42 -34.16
N ASP A 133 -11.62 -14.90 -34.34
CA ASP A 133 -11.27 -16.07 -35.16
C ASP A 133 -11.48 -17.40 -34.40
N GLY A 134 -11.90 -17.33 -33.13
CA GLY A 134 -12.19 -18.47 -32.27
C GLY A 134 -10.96 -19.17 -31.71
N GLU A 135 -9.80 -18.53 -31.81
CA GLU A 135 -8.55 -19.01 -31.24
C GLU A 135 -8.55 -18.75 -29.74
N MET A 136 -8.11 -19.74 -28.96
CA MET A 136 -8.03 -19.64 -27.52
C MET A 136 -6.93 -18.64 -27.13
N GLU A 137 -7.31 -17.58 -26.43
CA GLU A 137 -6.34 -16.58 -26.01
C GLU A 137 -5.59 -16.97 -24.73
N ILE A 138 -4.33 -16.53 -24.68
CA ILE A 138 -3.40 -16.65 -23.54
C ILE A 138 -2.77 -15.28 -23.26
N GLY A 139 -2.14 -15.11 -22.10
CA GLY A 139 -1.51 -13.85 -21.68
C GLY A 139 -2.54 -12.79 -21.27
N TRP A 140 -2.15 -11.52 -21.37
CA TRP A 140 -3.02 -10.37 -21.16
C TRP A 140 -4.04 -10.23 -22.29
N ILE A 141 -5.32 -10.06 -21.93
CA ILE A 141 -6.43 -9.94 -22.89
C ILE A 141 -7.46 -8.90 -22.42
N LEU A 142 -8.32 -8.47 -23.35
CA LEU A 142 -9.44 -7.55 -23.11
C LEU A 142 -8.98 -6.26 -22.39
N ASP A 143 -8.19 -5.45 -23.10
CA ASP A 143 -7.57 -4.21 -22.60
C ASP A 143 -6.71 -4.45 -21.33
N ASP A 144 -5.93 -5.55 -21.33
CA ASP A 144 -5.05 -5.97 -20.24
C ASP A 144 -5.75 -6.13 -18.88
N MET A 145 -7.07 -6.34 -18.88
CA MET A 145 -7.85 -6.47 -17.65
C MET A 145 -7.96 -7.90 -17.14
N TYR A 146 -7.62 -8.88 -17.96
CA TYR A 146 -7.64 -10.31 -17.64
C TYR A 146 -6.32 -10.94 -18.06
N TYR A 147 -5.98 -12.05 -17.41
CA TYR A 147 -4.81 -12.83 -17.79
C TYR A 147 -5.16 -14.30 -17.88
N CYS A 148 -4.86 -14.93 -19.02
CA CYS A 148 -5.00 -16.36 -19.25
C CYS A 148 -3.61 -17.01 -19.23
N GLY A 149 -3.47 -18.15 -18.54
CA GLY A 149 -2.18 -18.87 -18.51
C GLY A 149 -1.82 -19.47 -19.88
N ASP A 150 -0.63 -20.06 -19.98
CA ASP A 150 -0.16 -20.84 -21.14
C ASP A 150 -1.17 -21.89 -21.65
N ASN A 151 -1.94 -22.46 -20.74
CA ASN A 151 -2.98 -23.44 -21.00
C ASN A 151 -4.36 -22.82 -21.28
N GLY A 152 -4.44 -21.50 -21.48
CA GLY A 152 -5.68 -20.74 -21.74
C GLY A 152 -6.57 -20.50 -20.53
N VAL A 153 -6.18 -20.98 -19.35
CA VAL A 153 -7.04 -20.87 -18.16
C VAL A 153 -6.94 -19.46 -17.58
N MET A 154 -8.09 -18.81 -17.44
CA MET A 154 -8.24 -17.52 -16.77
C MET A 154 -7.68 -17.56 -15.34
N GLN A 155 -6.78 -16.64 -15.04
CA GLN A 155 -6.18 -16.51 -13.72
C GLN A 155 -7.09 -15.73 -12.76
N THR A 156 -7.03 -16.09 -11.48
CA THR A 156 -7.71 -15.39 -10.38
C THR A 156 -6.76 -15.29 -9.19
N GLY A 157 -7.05 -14.38 -8.25
CA GLY A 157 -6.23 -14.15 -7.07
C GLY A 157 -4.94 -13.39 -7.38
N TRP A 158 -3.93 -13.57 -6.53
CA TRP A 158 -2.64 -12.91 -6.66
C TRP A 158 -1.77 -13.59 -7.72
N LYS A 159 -1.15 -12.80 -8.60
CA LYS A 159 -0.23 -13.28 -9.64
C LYS A 159 0.93 -12.31 -9.80
N LYS A 160 2.15 -12.82 -9.84
CA LYS A 160 3.37 -12.07 -10.18
C LYS A 160 3.63 -12.26 -11.66
N LEU A 161 3.49 -11.21 -12.47
CA LEU A 161 3.47 -11.25 -13.94
C LEU A 161 4.32 -10.11 -14.50
N TYR A 162 4.81 -10.25 -15.74
CA TYR A 162 5.31 -9.08 -16.47
C TYR A 162 4.15 -8.14 -16.83
N PRO A 163 4.31 -6.82 -16.63
CA PRO A 163 3.38 -5.83 -17.16
C PRO A 163 3.20 -5.98 -18.68
N PRO A 164 2.02 -5.67 -19.23
CA PRO A 164 1.74 -5.82 -20.67
C PRO A 164 2.62 -4.94 -21.57
N ASP A 165 3.16 -3.85 -21.03
CA ASP A 165 4.06 -2.90 -21.70
C ASP A 165 5.55 -3.18 -21.46
N SER A 166 5.89 -4.24 -20.73
CA SER A 166 7.27 -4.67 -20.52
C SER A 166 7.90 -5.20 -21.81
N ASP A 167 9.16 -4.85 -22.04
CA ASP A 167 9.99 -5.38 -23.13
C ASP A 167 10.37 -6.86 -22.95
N GLU A 168 10.29 -7.36 -21.72
CA GLU A 168 10.45 -8.78 -21.35
C GLU A 168 9.13 -9.58 -21.45
N TYR A 169 8.00 -8.92 -21.75
CA TYR A 169 6.72 -9.62 -21.89
C TYR A 169 6.67 -10.44 -23.19
N GLU A 170 6.78 -11.75 -23.01
CA GLU A 170 6.49 -12.74 -24.06
C GLU A 170 5.18 -13.48 -23.72
N LYS A 171 4.17 -13.32 -24.59
CA LYS A 171 2.82 -13.93 -24.45
C LYS A 171 2.88 -15.45 -24.17
N ASN A 172 3.89 -16.13 -24.72
CA ASN A 172 4.03 -17.59 -24.70
C ASN A 172 5.06 -18.12 -23.67
N ARG A 173 5.72 -17.25 -22.88
CA ARG A 173 6.72 -17.67 -21.87
C ARG A 173 6.30 -17.46 -20.42
N THR A 174 5.19 -16.77 -20.17
CA THR A 174 4.89 -16.29 -18.83
C THR A 174 3.93 -17.22 -18.10
N SER A 175 4.43 -17.93 -17.07
CA SER A 175 3.59 -18.69 -16.16
C SER A 175 3.64 -18.08 -14.74
N PRO A 176 2.50 -17.95 -14.04
CA PRO A 176 2.52 -17.51 -12.65
C PRO A 176 3.27 -18.53 -11.77
N GLY A 177 4.44 -18.14 -11.27
CA GLY A 177 5.26 -18.98 -10.38
C GLY A 177 6.51 -19.59 -11.02
N ASP A 178 6.93 -19.13 -12.21
CA ASP A 178 8.28 -19.41 -12.69
C ASP A 178 9.30 -18.81 -11.72
N ASP A 179 10.22 -19.65 -11.21
CA ASP A 179 11.28 -19.32 -10.22
C ASP A 179 12.31 -18.28 -10.70
N ASP A 180 12.07 -17.66 -11.86
CA ASP A 180 12.84 -16.53 -12.32
C ASP A 180 12.41 -15.30 -11.51
N ASP A 181 13.18 -15.02 -10.46
CA ASP A 181 13.09 -13.85 -9.57
C ASP A 181 13.44 -12.54 -10.33
N ASN A 182 12.88 -12.35 -11.52
CA ASN A 182 13.04 -11.12 -12.27
C ASN A 182 12.29 -9.96 -11.55
N ASP A 183 13.03 -8.89 -11.27
CA ASP A 183 12.57 -7.64 -10.64
C ASP A 183 11.56 -6.86 -11.52
N ASP A 184 11.49 -7.18 -12.80
CA ASP A 184 10.57 -6.56 -13.75
C ASP A 184 9.12 -7.04 -13.57
N LYS A 185 8.92 -8.23 -12.98
CA LYS A 185 7.57 -8.74 -12.71
C LYS A 185 6.90 -7.97 -11.57
N LYS A 186 5.63 -7.62 -11.76
CA LYS A 186 4.79 -6.92 -10.78
C LYS A 186 3.67 -7.82 -10.25
N TRP A 187 3.21 -7.55 -9.04
CA TRP A 187 2.09 -8.26 -8.43
C TRP A 187 0.77 -7.63 -8.85
N PHE A 188 -0.13 -8.45 -9.37
CA PHE A 188 -1.50 -8.09 -9.71
C PHE A 188 -2.49 -8.92 -8.89
N CYS A 189 -3.67 -8.36 -8.61
CA CYS A 189 -4.74 -9.06 -7.93
C CYS A 189 -6.00 -9.15 -8.80
N PHE A 190 -6.35 -10.36 -9.19
CA PHE A 190 -7.52 -10.68 -10.00
C PHE A 190 -8.68 -11.14 -9.11
N SER A 191 -9.88 -10.63 -9.38
CA SER A 191 -11.07 -11.03 -8.65
C SER A 191 -11.53 -12.45 -9.05
N SER A 192 -12.57 -12.99 -8.40
CA SER A 192 -13.10 -14.32 -8.74
C SER A 192 -13.69 -14.41 -10.16
N ASN A 193 -14.00 -13.27 -10.79
CA ASN A 193 -14.41 -13.20 -12.19
C ASN A 193 -13.23 -13.05 -13.17
N GLY A 194 -11.98 -13.06 -12.68
CA GLY A 194 -10.77 -12.93 -13.47
C GLY A 194 -10.36 -11.51 -13.82
N LYS A 195 -11.17 -10.50 -13.51
CA LYS A 195 -10.80 -9.09 -13.78
C LYS A 195 -9.77 -8.61 -12.76
N LYS A 196 -8.67 -8.01 -13.23
CA LYS A 196 -7.65 -7.37 -12.38
C LYS A 196 -8.25 -6.17 -11.66
N TYR A 197 -7.74 -5.89 -10.47
CA TYR A 197 -8.08 -4.68 -9.76
C TYR A 197 -7.23 -3.51 -10.23
N VAL A 198 -7.92 -2.45 -10.64
CA VAL A 198 -7.35 -1.14 -10.92
C VAL A 198 -8.16 -0.13 -10.11
N PRO A 199 -7.54 0.78 -9.34
CA PRO A 199 -8.27 1.83 -8.66
C PRO A 199 -8.87 2.82 -9.67
N ASN A 200 -10.13 3.23 -9.45
CA ASN A 200 -10.86 4.06 -10.43
C ASN A 200 -10.44 5.54 -10.45
N ASP A 201 -9.82 6.03 -9.37
CA ASP A 201 -9.63 7.47 -9.11
C ASP A 201 -8.15 7.84 -8.97
N VAL A 202 -7.25 7.07 -9.59
CA VAL A 202 -5.80 7.32 -9.58
C VAL A 202 -5.26 7.35 -11.00
N THR A 203 -4.19 8.12 -11.22
CA THR A 203 -3.53 8.29 -12.51
C THR A 203 -2.02 8.27 -12.34
N GLY A 204 -1.29 7.71 -13.30
CA GLY A 204 0.16 7.57 -13.20
C GLY A 204 0.57 6.80 -11.95
N ASP A 205 1.57 7.31 -11.24
CA ASP A 205 2.15 6.66 -10.04
C ASP A 205 1.28 6.80 -8.78
N ALA A 206 0.13 7.49 -8.88
CA ALA A 206 -0.79 7.62 -7.76
C ALA A 206 -1.40 6.27 -7.39
N CYS A 207 -1.69 6.12 -6.09
CA CYS A 207 -1.88 4.80 -5.54
C CYS A 207 -3.21 4.69 -4.80
N GLY A 208 -3.98 3.64 -5.09
CA GLY A 208 -5.27 3.35 -4.48
C GLY A 208 -5.18 2.16 -3.54
N THR A 209 -5.78 2.27 -2.34
CA THR A 209 -5.77 1.14 -1.40
C THR A 209 -6.94 0.19 -1.59
N ARG A 210 -6.66 -1.10 -1.45
CA ARG A 210 -7.69 -2.15 -1.39
C ARG A 210 -7.44 -3.06 -0.20
N LYS A 211 -8.51 -3.37 0.52
CA LYS A 211 -8.49 -4.37 1.57
C LYS A 211 -8.75 -5.76 1.00
N ILE A 212 -7.79 -6.67 1.17
CA ILE A 212 -7.85 -8.08 0.77
C ILE A 212 -7.58 -8.91 2.01
N ASP A 213 -8.51 -9.79 2.37
CA ASP A 213 -8.47 -10.61 3.60
C ASP A 213 -8.18 -9.82 4.89
N GLY A 214 -8.74 -8.61 4.96
CA GLY A 214 -8.60 -7.73 6.13
C GLY A 214 -7.34 -6.85 6.14
N VAL A 215 -6.43 -7.04 5.19
CA VAL A 215 -5.15 -6.30 5.08
C VAL A 215 -5.21 -5.31 3.92
N ASN A 216 -4.65 -4.11 4.12
CA ASN A 216 -4.56 -3.09 3.06
C ASN A 216 -3.33 -3.33 2.18
N TYR A 217 -3.53 -3.19 0.88
CA TYR A 217 -2.50 -3.19 -0.17
C TYR A 217 -2.69 -1.93 -1.01
N CYS A 218 -1.64 -1.46 -1.68
CA CYS A 218 -1.72 -0.34 -2.62
C CYS A 218 -1.54 -0.83 -4.05
N PHE A 219 -2.27 -0.24 -4.99
CA PHE A 219 -2.14 -0.50 -6.42
C PHE A 219 -2.06 0.83 -7.17
N ASN A 220 -1.18 0.95 -8.17
CA ASN A 220 -1.12 2.11 -9.05
C ASN A 220 -2.24 2.08 -10.12
N ALA A 221 -2.22 3.03 -11.06
CA ALA A 221 -3.21 3.14 -12.12
C ALA A 221 -3.23 1.95 -13.10
N ASP A 222 -2.17 1.15 -13.17
CA ASP A 222 -2.06 -0.04 -14.02
C ASP A 222 -2.48 -1.33 -13.31
N GLY A 223 -2.80 -1.23 -12.01
CA GLY A 223 -3.18 -2.35 -11.15
C GLY A 223 -1.98 -3.10 -10.58
N GLU A 224 -0.78 -2.51 -10.62
CA GLU A 224 0.44 -3.06 -10.06
C GLU A 224 0.51 -2.75 -8.57
N MET A 225 0.74 -3.78 -7.76
CA MET A 225 0.88 -3.64 -6.32
C MET A 225 2.18 -2.94 -5.95
N GLN A 226 2.10 -1.94 -5.07
CA GLN A 226 3.25 -1.17 -4.59
C GLN A 226 3.78 -1.69 -3.25
N THR A 227 5.08 -1.51 -3.01
CA THR A 227 5.80 -1.87 -1.77
C THR A 227 6.67 -0.70 -1.30
N GLY A 228 7.15 -0.76 -0.06
CA GLY A 228 8.01 0.26 0.54
C GLY A 228 7.26 1.54 0.93
N TRP A 229 7.97 2.66 0.93
CA TRP A 229 7.38 3.98 1.04
C TRP A 229 6.64 4.34 -0.24
N THR A 230 5.34 4.60 -0.13
CA THR A 230 4.48 4.93 -1.27
C THR A 230 3.82 6.28 -1.03
N ASP A 231 4.08 7.25 -1.90
CA ASP A 231 3.29 8.48 -1.98
C ASP A 231 1.94 8.17 -2.63
N MET A 232 0.87 8.28 -1.84
CA MET A 232 -0.47 7.93 -2.30
C MET A 232 -1.01 8.87 -3.38
N THR A 233 -0.41 10.05 -3.55
CA THR A 233 -0.87 11.06 -4.52
C THR A 233 -0.21 10.93 -5.88
N GLY A 234 0.89 10.16 -6.00
CA GLY A 234 1.71 10.12 -7.21
C GLY A 234 2.39 11.46 -7.53
N SER A 235 2.37 12.42 -6.58
CA SER A 235 2.99 13.72 -6.78
C SER A 235 4.48 13.56 -6.54
N ASN A 236 5.24 13.37 -7.62
CA ASN A 236 6.71 13.33 -7.59
C ASN A 236 7.36 14.69 -7.22
N SER A 237 6.64 15.53 -6.47
CA SER A 237 7.11 16.79 -5.93
C SER A 237 7.88 16.54 -4.64
N SER A 238 9.02 17.21 -4.49
CA SER A 238 9.83 17.30 -3.28
C SER A 238 9.14 17.99 -2.09
N MET A 239 7.81 18.17 -2.16
CA MET A 239 6.94 18.83 -1.18
C MET A 239 5.72 17.98 -0.81
N ALA A 240 5.73 16.67 -1.10
CA ALA A 240 4.67 15.78 -0.62
C ALA A 240 4.55 15.94 0.91
N ASN A 241 3.35 16.22 1.40
CA ASN A 241 3.14 16.27 2.85
C ASN A 241 3.41 14.87 3.37
N PHE A 242 4.18 14.73 4.45
CA PHE A 242 4.50 13.39 4.97
C PHE A 242 3.23 12.59 5.34
N SER A 243 2.10 13.27 5.52
CA SER A 243 0.75 12.70 5.66
C SER A 243 0.27 11.87 4.46
N ASP A 244 0.82 12.11 3.28
CA ASP A 244 0.41 11.47 2.01
C ASP A 244 1.12 10.12 1.82
N TYR A 245 2.16 9.83 2.60
CA TYR A 245 2.89 8.57 2.52
C TYR A 245 2.19 7.44 3.25
N ARG A 246 2.36 6.23 2.73
CA ARG A 246 2.07 4.98 3.44
C ARG A 246 3.27 4.06 3.35
N TYR A 247 3.41 3.15 4.31
CA TYR A 247 4.44 2.11 4.24
C TYR A 247 3.82 0.71 4.06
N PHE A 248 4.17 0.08 2.95
CA PHE A 248 3.82 -1.30 2.61
C PHE A 248 5.08 -2.17 2.70
N GLY A 249 4.99 -3.35 3.32
CA GLY A 249 6.15 -4.26 3.35
C GLY A 249 6.45 -4.86 1.99
N ASP A 250 7.54 -5.63 1.89
CA ASP A 250 7.92 -6.37 0.67
C ASP A 250 6.84 -7.38 0.24
N ASP A 251 5.98 -7.80 1.18
CA ASP A 251 4.81 -8.64 0.91
C ASP A 251 3.57 -7.84 0.47
N GLY A 252 3.73 -6.53 0.19
CA GLY A 252 2.68 -5.60 -0.23
C GLY A 252 1.73 -5.15 0.89
N LYS A 253 1.86 -5.69 2.09
CA LYS A 253 0.93 -5.43 3.18
C LYS A 253 1.26 -4.12 3.87
N ALA A 254 0.24 -3.28 4.09
CA ALA A 254 0.37 -2.10 4.93
C ALA A 254 0.91 -2.48 6.31
N LYS A 255 1.97 -1.83 6.76
CA LYS A 255 2.59 -2.10 8.06
C LYS A 255 2.00 -1.18 9.12
N SER A 256 2.05 -1.64 10.37
CA SER A 256 1.58 -0.88 11.52
C SER A 256 2.47 -1.09 12.73
N GLY A 257 2.44 -0.14 13.65
CA GLY A 257 3.32 -0.11 14.82
C GLY A 257 4.68 0.53 14.52
N TRP A 258 5.62 0.31 15.43
CA TRP A 258 6.97 0.85 15.34
C TRP A 258 7.80 0.11 14.29
N LEU A 259 8.42 0.87 13.38
CA LEU A 259 9.41 0.39 12.42
C LEU A 259 10.61 1.34 12.39
N SER A 260 11.78 0.77 12.12
CA SER A 260 13.03 1.50 11.88
C SER A 260 13.34 1.37 10.40
N LEU A 261 13.27 2.47 9.65
CA LEU A 261 13.33 2.48 8.19
C LEU A 261 14.23 3.60 7.68
N GLU A 262 14.82 3.41 6.50
CA GLU A 262 15.35 4.54 5.73
C GLU A 262 14.17 5.45 5.35
N PRO A 263 14.27 6.78 5.52
CA PRO A 263 13.22 7.70 5.11
C PRO A 263 12.98 7.68 3.60
N PRO A 264 11.83 8.20 3.10
CA PRO A 264 11.62 8.35 1.66
C PRO A 264 12.70 9.24 1.01
N ASP A 265 13.25 8.80 -0.13
CA ASP A 265 14.37 9.46 -0.82
C ASP A 265 14.12 10.94 -1.17
N ASN A 266 12.86 11.33 -1.36
CA ASN A 266 12.45 12.67 -1.73
C ASN A 266 12.09 13.57 -0.52
N VAL A 267 12.29 13.09 0.72
CA VAL A 267 12.07 13.86 1.95
C VAL A 267 13.41 14.10 2.65
N SER A 268 13.70 15.37 2.96
CA SER A 268 14.96 15.80 3.60
C SER A 268 14.74 16.30 5.04
N GLY A 269 15.85 16.41 5.78
CA GLY A 269 15.83 16.88 7.18
C GLY A 269 15.74 15.73 8.19
N TYR A 270 16.41 14.62 7.89
CA TYR A 270 16.63 13.51 8.81
C TYR A 270 18.09 13.48 9.26
N ASP A 271 18.33 13.08 10.50
CA ASP A 271 19.66 13.10 11.12
C ASP A 271 20.43 11.80 10.86
N GLY A 272 19.72 10.70 10.64
CA GLY A 272 20.29 9.39 10.37
C GLY A 272 19.88 8.81 9.02
N GLU A 273 20.64 7.79 8.58
CA GLU A 273 20.26 6.94 7.46
C GLU A 273 18.96 6.19 7.73
N VAL A 274 18.71 5.85 9.00
CA VAL A 274 17.53 5.11 9.45
C VAL A 274 16.89 5.83 10.62
N GLU A 275 15.57 5.97 10.56
CA GLU A 275 14.75 6.65 11.55
C GLU A 275 13.61 5.77 12.08
N TRP A 276 13.11 6.10 13.27
CA TRP A 276 11.94 5.44 13.84
C TRP A 276 10.65 6.12 13.41
N PHE A 277 9.70 5.32 12.96
CA PHE A 277 8.36 5.72 12.58
C PHE A 277 7.33 4.86 13.31
N TYR A 278 6.16 5.42 13.57
CA TYR A 278 5.01 4.67 14.05
C TYR A 278 3.91 4.73 13.01
N PHE A 279 3.33 3.59 12.65
CA PHE A 279 2.30 3.50 11.62
C PHE A 279 0.96 3.02 12.18
N GLU A 280 -0.13 3.61 11.69
CA GLU A 280 -1.49 3.10 11.86
C GLU A 280 -1.74 1.84 11.02
N LYS A 281 -2.88 1.18 11.24
CA LYS A 281 -3.21 -0.12 10.62
C LYS A 281 -3.23 -0.12 9.09
N ASP A 282 -3.44 1.04 8.49
CA ASP A 282 -3.48 1.22 7.04
C ASP A 282 -2.14 1.69 6.45
N GLY A 283 -1.08 1.73 7.25
CA GLY A 283 0.22 2.21 6.83
C GLY A 283 0.40 3.72 6.98
N THR A 284 -0.56 4.47 7.53
CA THR A 284 -0.41 5.92 7.76
C THR A 284 0.68 6.18 8.78
N PRO A 285 1.73 6.95 8.46
CA PRO A 285 2.72 7.36 9.44
C PRO A 285 2.10 8.35 10.42
N GLU A 286 2.48 8.22 11.69
CA GLU A 286 2.06 9.14 12.71
C GLU A 286 2.92 10.39 12.67
N ILE A 287 2.29 11.52 12.38
CA ILE A 287 2.94 12.81 12.23
C ILE A 287 2.43 13.79 13.28
N GLY A 288 3.27 14.75 13.64
CA GLY A 288 2.87 15.90 14.45
C GLY A 288 3.05 17.22 13.71
N PRO A 289 2.95 18.34 14.46
CA PRO A 289 3.05 19.67 13.89
C PRO A 289 4.51 20.07 13.65
N LYS A 290 4.71 21.26 13.08
CA LYS A 290 6.04 21.85 12.92
C LYS A 290 6.66 22.23 14.26
N VAL A 291 7.97 22.45 14.27
CA VAL A 291 8.70 22.90 15.46
C VAL A 291 8.06 24.16 16.01
N GLY A 292 7.85 24.19 17.33
CA GLY A 292 7.24 25.34 18.00
C GLY A 292 5.74 25.52 17.77
N GLU A 293 5.02 24.55 17.19
CA GLU A 293 3.55 24.57 17.01
C GLU A 293 2.82 23.49 17.86
N ALA A 294 3.57 22.64 18.58
CA ALA A 294 3.03 21.50 19.31
C ALA A 294 2.00 21.86 20.39
N THR A 295 0.89 21.13 20.40
CA THR A 295 -0.18 21.25 21.39
C THR A 295 -0.35 19.96 22.19
N VAL A 296 -1.06 20.04 23.32
CA VAL A 296 -1.38 18.85 24.13
C VAL A 296 -2.19 17.78 23.38
N SER A 297 -2.91 18.14 22.30
CA SER A 297 -3.65 17.17 21.46
C SER A 297 -2.73 16.35 20.54
N ASP A 298 -1.52 16.82 20.29
CA ASP A 298 -0.53 16.13 19.44
C ASP A 298 0.24 15.05 20.21
N ILE A 299 0.11 15.03 21.54
CA ILE A 299 0.74 14.00 22.39
C ILE A 299 -0.04 12.68 22.25
N ARG A 300 0.59 11.69 21.63
CA ARG A 300 0.01 10.37 21.38
C ARG A 300 0.38 9.37 22.45
N THR A 301 -0.57 8.51 22.82
CA THR A 301 -0.34 7.42 23.77
C THR A 301 -0.26 6.10 23.03
N ILE A 302 0.91 5.46 23.06
CA ILE A 302 1.18 4.17 22.41
C ILE A 302 1.61 3.18 23.48
N LYS A 303 0.82 2.10 23.66
CA LYS A 303 1.06 1.06 24.68
C LYS A 303 1.36 1.62 26.08
N GLY A 304 0.64 2.68 26.47
CA GLY A 304 0.77 3.32 27.79
C GLY A 304 1.91 4.34 27.94
N LYS A 305 2.78 4.49 26.93
CA LYS A 305 3.81 5.55 26.87
C LYS A 305 3.30 6.71 26.02
N LYS A 306 3.72 7.93 26.35
CA LYS A 306 3.35 9.14 25.62
C LYS A 306 4.51 9.61 24.75
N TYR A 307 4.19 10.05 23.54
CA TYR A 307 5.14 10.51 22.53
C TYR A 307 4.59 11.78 21.87
N LEU A 308 5.48 12.61 21.35
CA LEU A 308 5.18 13.67 20.42
C LEU A 308 5.95 13.35 19.14
N PHE A 309 5.34 13.60 17.98
CA PHE A 309 5.96 13.37 16.67
C PHE A 309 6.24 14.71 16.00
N ASN A 310 7.23 14.78 15.13
CA ASN A 310 7.47 15.93 14.25
C ASN A 310 6.63 15.81 12.96
N ASP A 311 6.73 16.84 12.12
CA ASP A 311 6.08 16.92 10.80
C ASP A 311 6.64 15.94 9.75
N ARG A 312 7.64 15.14 10.12
CA ARG A 312 8.31 14.11 9.29
C ARG A 312 8.08 12.69 9.80
N GLY A 313 7.22 12.52 10.80
CA GLY A 313 6.81 11.21 11.32
C GLY A 313 7.74 10.57 12.35
N ASN A 314 8.75 11.30 12.86
CA ASN A 314 9.68 10.80 13.87
C ASN A 314 9.25 11.23 15.28
N PRO A 315 9.46 10.38 16.30
CA PRO A 315 9.21 10.77 17.68
C PRO A 315 10.29 11.75 18.16
N VAL A 316 9.86 12.91 18.62
CA VAL A 316 10.76 13.96 19.12
C VAL A 316 11.30 13.59 20.49
N TYR A 317 12.49 14.11 20.82
CA TYR A 317 13.10 13.94 22.12
C TYR A 317 13.46 15.29 22.76
N GLY A 318 13.97 15.26 24.00
CA GLY A 318 14.43 16.47 24.67
C GLY A 318 13.30 17.36 25.18
N LEU A 319 13.62 18.64 25.38
CA LEU A 319 12.73 19.62 26.01
C LEU A 319 11.87 20.31 24.95
N GLN A 320 10.55 20.18 25.09
CA GLN A 320 9.58 20.66 24.10
C GLN A 320 8.64 21.72 24.71
N LYS A 321 8.44 22.81 23.98
CA LYS A 321 7.42 23.82 24.29
C LYS A 321 6.08 23.31 23.74
N VAL A 322 5.10 23.11 24.62
CA VAL A 322 3.78 22.58 24.23
C VAL A 322 2.68 23.53 24.67
N TYR A 323 1.85 23.96 23.72
CA TYR A 323 0.70 24.83 23.99
C TYR A 323 -0.45 24.05 24.62
N LEU A 324 -1.03 24.67 25.64
CA LEU A 324 -2.16 24.16 26.41
C LEU A 324 -3.51 24.53 25.79
N ASN A 325 -3.51 25.49 24.86
CA ASN A 325 -4.69 25.96 24.15
C ASN A 325 -4.41 26.13 22.64
N LYS A 326 -5.48 26.15 21.83
CA LYS A 326 -5.37 26.25 20.37
C LYS A 326 -4.89 27.61 19.88
N ASN A 327 -5.00 28.65 20.71
CA ASN A 327 -4.67 30.02 20.32
C ASN A 327 -3.18 30.33 20.54
N GLY A 328 -2.39 29.38 21.06
CA GLY A 328 -0.95 29.51 21.25
C GLY A 328 -0.54 30.47 22.37
N THR A 329 -1.45 30.87 23.26
CA THR A 329 -1.16 31.89 24.28
C THR A 329 -0.71 31.31 25.63
N GLU A 330 -1.02 30.03 25.88
CA GLU A 330 -0.62 29.34 27.10
C GLU A 330 0.21 28.12 26.73
N TYR A 331 1.37 27.96 27.36
CA TYR A 331 2.26 26.82 27.14
C TYR A 331 2.96 26.39 28.43
N THR A 332 3.55 25.20 28.39
CA THR A 332 4.50 24.73 29.38
C THR A 332 5.50 23.78 28.72
N SER A 333 6.55 23.42 29.44
CA SER A 333 7.50 22.43 28.96
C SER A 333 6.98 21.00 29.13
N TYR A 334 7.34 20.13 28.20
CA TYR A 334 7.30 18.68 28.35
C TYR A 334 8.69 18.14 28.00
N TYR A 335 9.08 17.02 28.58
CA TYR A 335 10.36 16.37 28.28
C TYR A 335 10.14 14.97 27.74
N PHE A 336 10.62 14.72 26.53
CA PHE A 336 10.45 13.46 25.80
C PHE A 336 11.75 12.67 25.79
N GLY A 337 12.20 12.25 26.96
CA GLY A 337 13.46 11.53 27.12
C GLY A 337 14.68 12.27 26.54
N LYS A 338 15.83 11.60 26.54
CA LYS A 338 17.13 12.27 26.39
C LYS A 338 17.62 12.39 24.95
N ASN A 339 17.31 11.41 24.11
CA ASN A 339 17.87 11.29 22.77
C ASN A 339 16.95 10.42 21.91
N ARG A 340 17.29 10.27 20.62
CA ARG A 340 16.52 9.46 19.66
C ARG A 340 16.23 8.00 20.05
N ASN A 341 16.97 7.42 21.01
CA ASN A 341 16.72 6.07 21.51
C ASN A 341 15.77 6.05 22.73
N ASN A 342 15.39 7.22 23.24
CA ASN A 342 14.45 7.42 24.33
C ASN A 342 13.61 8.69 24.09
N CYS A 343 12.50 8.54 23.38
CA CYS A 343 11.59 9.63 23.01
C CYS A 343 10.25 9.61 23.79
N SER A 344 10.13 8.79 24.84
CA SER A 344 8.89 8.76 25.63
C SER A 344 8.88 9.86 26.69
N MET A 345 7.70 10.44 26.93
CA MET A 345 7.49 11.51 27.90
C MET A 345 7.86 11.07 29.33
N ASP A 346 8.80 11.78 29.94
CA ASP A 346 9.21 11.56 31.32
C ASP A 346 8.44 12.44 32.31
N LYS A 347 8.61 12.14 33.60
CA LYS A 347 7.87 12.74 34.73
C LYS A 347 8.77 12.93 35.93
N GLY A 348 8.35 13.77 36.88
CA GLY A 348 9.08 14.02 38.12
C GLY A 348 10.28 14.93 37.94
N LYS A 349 11.26 14.82 38.83
CA LYS A 349 12.46 15.68 38.82
C LYS A 349 13.52 15.12 37.87
N ILE A 350 13.96 15.92 36.91
CA ILE A 350 14.87 15.52 35.83
C ILE A 350 15.94 16.59 35.63
N LYS A 351 17.17 16.20 35.27
CA LYS A 351 18.17 17.15 34.74
C LYS A 351 18.06 17.18 33.23
N VAL A 352 17.81 18.37 32.68
CA VAL A 352 17.53 18.59 31.28
C VAL A 352 18.60 19.50 30.70
N GLU A 353 19.13 19.11 29.55
CA GLU A 353 19.91 19.99 28.67
C GLU A 353 18.92 20.81 27.84
N GLU A 354 19.01 22.13 27.94
CA GLU A 354 18.15 23.10 27.26
C GLU A 354 18.68 23.40 25.85
N GLY A 355 17.91 24.13 25.04
CA GLY A 355 18.27 24.45 23.65
C GLY A 355 19.56 25.28 23.51
N ASP A 356 19.98 25.98 24.56
CA ASP A 356 21.25 26.72 24.62
C ASP A 356 22.43 25.89 25.15
N GLY A 357 22.23 24.58 25.39
CA GLY A 357 23.23 23.66 25.95
C GLY A 357 23.41 23.76 27.47
N THR A 358 22.66 24.64 28.15
CA THR A 358 22.71 24.70 29.62
C THR A 358 22.00 23.51 30.25
N ILE A 359 22.47 23.07 31.42
CA ILE A 359 21.84 21.96 32.15
C ILE A 359 21.15 22.49 33.40
N SER A 360 19.82 22.33 33.43
CA SER A 360 18.97 22.78 34.53
C SER A 360 18.19 21.64 35.16
N ASP A 361 17.83 21.81 36.44
CA ASP A 361 16.91 20.90 37.11
C ASP A 361 15.47 21.28 36.73
N PHE A 362 14.68 20.30 36.28
CA PHE A 362 13.28 20.45 35.97
C PHE A 362 12.39 19.61 36.89
N TYR A 363 11.12 19.99 37.02
CA TYR A 363 10.08 19.16 37.62
C TYR A 363 8.86 19.08 36.70
N PHE A 364 8.51 17.86 36.29
CA PHE A 364 7.34 17.55 35.49
C PHE A 364 6.28 16.84 36.35
N THR A 365 5.02 17.21 36.18
CA THR A 365 3.87 16.58 36.87
C THR A 365 3.63 15.14 36.40
N ASP A 366 2.72 14.41 37.05
CA ASP A 366 2.34 13.04 36.63
C ASP A 366 1.73 12.97 35.22
N ASN A 367 1.24 14.12 34.73
CA ASN A 367 0.73 14.28 33.37
C ASN A 367 1.80 14.76 32.37
N GLY A 368 3.05 14.96 32.82
CA GLY A 368 4.18 15.41 32.02
C GLY A 368 4.35 16.92 31.91
N LYS A 369 3.36 17.72 32.35
CA LYS A 369 3.44 19.19 32.31
C LYS A 369 4.58 19.70 33.19
N GLY A 370 5.37 20.64 32.69
CA GLY A 370 6.31 21.44 33.46
C GLY A 370 5.57 22.18 34.58
N TYR A 371 6.06 22.02 35.80
CA TYR A 371 5.43 22.57 36.99
C TYR A 371 5.77 24.05 37.20
N THR A 372 4.77 24.87 37.55
CA THR A 372 4.94 26.26 37.95
C THR A 372 4.50 26.45 39.39
N GLY A 373 5.40 26.94 40.24
CA GLY A 373 5.18 27.21 41.66
C GLY A 373 6.11 26.44 42.61
N PRO A 374 5.84 26.49 43.92
CA PRO A 374 6.62 25.79 44.94
C PRO A 374 6.41 24.27 44.89
N LYS A 375 7.51 23.50 44.79
CA LYS A 375 7.48 22.04 44.84
C LYS A 375 8.68 21.49 45.60
N ASP A 376 8.41 20.62 46.57
CA ASP A 376 9.42 19.90 47.36
C ASP A 376 10.52 20.82 47.95
N GLY A 377 10.13 22.05 48.32
CA GLY A 377 11.03 23.06 48.90
C GLY A 377 11.81 23.89 47.89
N TYR A 378 11.48 23.85 46.61
CA TYR A 378 12.12 24.62 45.53
C TYR A 378 11.07 25.35 44.69
N LEU A 379 11.47 26.39 43.96
CA LEU A 379 10.60 27.15 43.05
C LEU A 379 10.82 26.72 41.60
N TYR A 380 9.75 26.40 40.88
CA TYR A 380 9.81 26.05 39.47
C TYR A 380 8.93 26.99 38.63
N TYR A 381 9.31 27.23 37.37
CA TYR A 381 8.51 27.95 36.39
C TYR A 381 8.62 27.24 35.04
N LEU A 382 7.47 26.89 34.44
CA LEU A 382 7.37 26.04 33.26
C LEU A 382 8.16 24.72 33.40
N GLY A 383 8.34 24.25 34.64
CA GLY A 383 9.16 23.10 34.98
C GLY A 383 10.60 23.42 35.35
N LYS A 384 11.21 24.56 34.95
CA LYS A 384 12.61 24.91 35.24
C LYS A 384 12.80 25.43 36.66
N LEU A 385 13.80 24.91 37.37
CA LEU A 385 14.20 25.36 38.70
C LEU A 385 14.69 26.82 38.64
N GLN A 386 14.06 27.69 39.41
CA GLN A 386 14.38 29.11 39.47
C GLN A 386 15.48 29.37 40.49
N LYS A 387 16.50 30.14 40.09
CA LYS A 387 17.65 30.53 40.90
C LYS A 387 17.98 32.00 40.63
N PRO A 388 18.66 32.70 41.56
CA PRO A 388 19.06 34.09 41.35
C PRO A 388 20.08 34.20 40.21
N ASP A 389 19.81 35.03 39.19
CA ASP A 389 20.71 35.30 38.06
C ASP A 389 22.05 35.88 38.52
N SER A 390 21.98 36.75 39.52
CA SER A 390 23.15 37.42 40.13
C SER A 390 24.02 36.49 40.99
N GLY A 391 23.54 35.28 41.29
CA GLY A 391 24.16 34.41 42.30
C GLY A 391 23.97 34.89 43.74
N ALA A 392 23.11 35.89 43.97
CA ALA A 392 22.83 36.45 45.29
C ALA A 392 22.40 35.37 46.30
N LYS A 393 22.77 35.58 47.56
CA LYS A 393 22.44 34.65 48.66
C LYS A 393 20.93 34.41 48.76
N TYR A 394 20.13 35.47 48.65
CA TYR A 394 18.67 35.44 48.60
C TYR A 394 18.16 36.46 47.58
N THR A 395 17.14 36.08 46.82
CA THR A 395 16.46 36.94 45.84
C THR A 395 14.96 36.71 45.94
N ILE A 396 14.19 37.73 45.55
CA ILE A 396 12.75 37.62 45.31
C ILE A 396 12.53 37.34 43.82
N ILE A 397 11.89 36.23 43.49
CA ILE A 397 11.50 35.86 42.11
C ILE A 397 9.99 35.98 41.97
N SER A 398 9.55 36.72 40.96
CA SER A 398 8.14 36.90 40.59
C SER A 398 7.71 35.83 39.59
N LEU A 399 6.68 35.05 39.95
CA LEU A 399 5.99 34.16 39.02
C LEU A 399 4.66 34.78 38.56
N PRO A 400 4.26 34.61 37.28
CA PRO A 400 2.91 34.93 36.82
C PRO A 400 1.85 34.14 37.61
N ASP A 401 0.72 34.79 37.87
CA ASP A 401 -0.43 34.23 38.57
C ASP A 401 -1.73 34.85 38.03
N ASN A 402 -2.89 34.23 38.31
CA ASN A 402 -4.19 34.70 37.79
C ASN A 402 -4.50 36.18 38.12
N ASP A 403 -4.00 36.67 39.26
CA ASP A 403 -4.21 38.03 39.76
C ASP A 403 -2.97 38.94 39.62
N GLY A 404 -2.02 38.58 38.74
CA GLY A 404 -0.81 39.36 38.48
C GLY A 404 0.47 38.55 38.71
N LYS A 405 1.21 38.87 39.78
CA LYS A 405 2.46 38.16 40.12
C LYS A 405 2.48 37.74 41.58
N LYS A 406 3.01 36.55 41.84
CA LYS A 406 3.36 36.07 43.19
C LYS A 406 4.87 36.12 43.37
N ASN A 407 5.30 36.72 44.47
CA ASN A 407 6.71 36.97 44.77
C ASN A 407 7.21 35.95 45.79
N TYR A 408 8.25 35.20 45.44
CA TYR A 408 8.80 34.12 46.27
C TYR A 408 10.23 34.44 46.66
N VAL A 409 10.62 34.13 47.89
CA VAL A 409 12.02 34.27 48.32
C VAL A 409 12.74 32.94 48.17
N VAL A 410 13.81 32.93 47.38
CA VAL A 410 14.67 31.77 47.17
C VAL A 410 16.10 32.10 47.55
N ASN A 411 16.87 31.08 47.93
CA ASN A 411 18.31 31.23 48.09
C ASN A 411 19.08 30.96 46.79
N LYS A 412 20.41 31.13 46.83
CA LYS A 412 21.31 30.90 45.68
C LYS A 412 21.18 29.54 44.98
N ASN A 413 20.63 28.53 45.64
CA ASN A 413 20.41 27.19 45.07
C ASN A 413 18.98 26.97 44.57
N GLY A 414 18.11 27.99 44.59
CA GLY A 414 16.70 27.92 44.22
C GLY A 414 15.79 27.31 45.29
N LYS A 415 16.33 27.05 46.50
CA LYS A 415 15.53 26.52 47.60
C LYS A 415 14.66 27.64 48.18
N LEU A 416 13.39 27.31 48.35
CA LEU A 416 12.36 28.19 48.89
C LEU A 416 12.61 28.48 50.37
N GLU A 417 12.53 29.75 50.74
CA GLU A 417 12.58 30.15 52.13
C GLU A 417 11.16 30.27 52.67
N SER A 418 10.60 29.20 53.24
CA SER A 418 9.24 29.17 53.81
C SER A 418 9.19 29.41 55.32
N ASN A 419 8.15 30.13 55.79
CA ASN A 419 7.83 30.39 57.20
C ASN A 419 9.03 30.91 58.02
N LYS A 420 9.77 31.86 57.47
CA LYS A 420 10.96 32.39 58.16
C LYS A 420 11.28 33.82 57.74
N THR A 421 12.20 34.44 58.46
CA THR A 421 12.84 35.69 58.07
C THR A 421 14.29 35.41 57.70
N VAL A 422 14.68 35.73 56.47
CA VAL A 422 16.06 35.64 55.98
C VAL A 422 16.63 37.04 55.76
N LYS A 423 17.96 37.13 55.77
CA LYS A 423 18.70 38.39 55.59
C LYS A 423 19.71 38.21 54.45
N ASP A 424 19.63 39.08 53.45
CA ASP A 424 20.58 39.10 52.34
C ASP A 424 21.93 39.74 52.74
N GLU A 425 22.77 39.99 51.73
CA GLU A 425 24.14 40.47 51.91
C GLU A 425 24.19 41.96 52.28
N ASP A 426 23.26 42.76 51.75
CA ASP A 426 23.11 44.20 52.06
C ASP A 426 22.38 44.41 53.39
N GLY A 427 21.75 43.36 53.88
CA GLY A 427 21.15 43.28 55.20
C GLY A 427 19.65 43.55 55.25
N VAL A 428 19.01 43.57 54.09
CA VAL A 428 17.57 43.61 53.92
C VAL A 428 16.97 42.29 54.42
N LYS A 429 15.89 42.40 55.20
CA LYS A 429 15.19 41.24 55.76
C LYS A 429 13.95 40.90 54.95
N TYR A 430 13.89 39.68 54.42
CA TYR A 430 12.71 39.14 53.77
C TYR A 430 11.98 38.18 54.70
N THR A 431 10.69 38.42 54.96
CA THR A 431 9.84 37.50 55.74
C THR A 431 8.83 36.83 54.83
N THR A 432 8.69 35.53 54.94
CA THR A 432 7.85 34.70 54.06
C THR A 432 6.79 33.88 54.79
N GLY A 433 5.72 33.55 54.06
CA GLY A 433 4.69 32.62 54.49
C GLY A 433 5.05 31.14 54.26
N SER A 434 4.08 30.25 54.47
CA SER A 434 4.26 28.79 54.46
C SER A 434 4.65 28.20 53.11
N ASN A 435 4.27 28.88 52.03
CA ASN A 435 4.60 28.56 50.65
C ASN A 435 5.73 29.43 50.08
N GLY A 436 6.53 30.06 50.94
CA GLY A 436 7.67 30.91 50.55
C GLY A 436 7.29 32.24 49.89
N ILE A 437 5.99 32.58 49.83
CA ILE A 437 5.53 33.87 49.33
C ILE A 437 6.02 34.97 50.27
N LEU A 438 6.60 36.02 49.70
CA LEU A 438 7.04 37.23 50.39
C LEU A 438 5.86 37.92 51.08
N GLN A 439 6.03 38.23 52.36
CA GLN A 439 5.04 38.94 53.17
C GLN A 439 5.55 40.31 53.60
N LYS A 440 6.83 40.42 53.94
CA LYS A 440 7.42 41.66 54.46
C LYS A 440 8.85 41.89 54.00
N ILE A 441 9.21 43.16 53.83
CA ILE A 441 10.57 43.64 53.63
C ILE A 441 10.89 44.58 54.80
N ASP A 442 11.97 44.30 55.52
CA ASP A 442 12.42 45.06 56.71
C ASP A 442 11.34 45.28 57.78
N GLY A 443 10.40 44.35 57.89
CA GLY A 443 9.31 44.38 58.88
C GLY A 443 8.05 45.09 58.40
N GLU A 444 8.09 45.77 57.26
CA GLU A 444 6.95 46.40 56.60
C GLU A 444 6.30 45.43 55.60
N ALA A 445 4.99 45.56 55.38
CA ALA A 445 4.28 44.72 54.41
C ALA A 445 4.88 44.90 53.01
N ALA A 446 5.17 43.79 52.32
CA ALA A 446 5.73 43.83 50.99
C ALA A 446 4.68 44.40 50.00
N GLY A 447 5.02 45.51 49.35
CA GLY A 447 4.20 46.15 48.31
C GLY A 447 4.40 45.55 46.92
N SER A 448 3.85 46.23 45.90
CA SER A 448 4.00 45.88 44.48
C SER A 448 5.36 46.33 43.92
N GLY A 449 6.46 45.87 44.52
CA GLY A 449 7.81 46.13 44.02
C GLY A 449 8.09 45.40 42.70
N THR A 450 9.08 45.89 41.96
CA THR A 450 9.66 45.16 40.82
C THR A 450 10.75 44.24 41.34
N TYR A 451 10.64 42.95 41.05
CA TYR A 451 11.61 41.93 41.47
C TYR A 451 12.13 41.15 40.26
N GLU A 452 13.03 40.20 40.50
CA GLU A 452 13.57 39.35 39.44
C GLU A 452 12.44 38.53 38.81
N GLU A 453 12.36 38.54 37.48
CA GLU A 453 11.34 37.78 36.75
C GLU A 453 11.77 36.31 36.64
N ALA A 454 10.78 35.42 36.56
CA ALA A 454 11.06 34.01 36.31
C ALA A 454 11.75 33.83 34.95
N ILE A 455 12.78 33.00 34.93
CA ILE A 455 13.55 32.67 33.73
C ILE A 455 12.85 31.53 33.01
N GLU A 456 12.50 31.76 31.75
CA GLU A 456 11.93 30.73 30.90
C GLU A 456 12.99 29.68 30.48
N PRO A 457 12.55 28.45 30.18
CA PRO A 457 13.40 27.47 29.55
C PRO A 457 13.86 27.91 28.16
N SER A 458 15.08 27.54 27.78
CA SER A 458 15.53 27.59 26.38
C SER A 458 15.10 26.31 25.67
N TYR A 459 14.32 26.42 24.60
CA TYR A 459 13.82 25.30 23.81
C TYR A 459 14.64 25.15 22.53
N GLN A 460 14.64 23.96 21.94
CA GLN A 460 15.23 23.77 20.61
C GLN A 460 14.43 24.55 19.55
N GLU A 461 15.13 25.11 18.57
CA GLU A 461 14.53 25.87 17.45
C GLU A 461 14.39 25.02 16.18
N ASP A 462 15.01 23.84 16.19
CA ASP A 462 14.98 22.80 15.18
C ASP A 462 14.59 21.45 15.82
N TRP A 463 14.22 20.49 14.96
CA TRP A 463 13.85 19.14 15.39
C TRP A 463 15.04 18.25 15.66
#